data_AF-A0AAP0WMS5-F1
#
_entry.id   AF-A0AAP0WMS5-F1
#
_cell.length_a   1.000
_cell.length_b   1.000
_cell.length_c   1.000
_cell.angle_alpha   90.00
_cell.angle_beta   90.00
_cell.angle_gamma   90.00
#
_symmetry.space_group_name_H-M   'P 1'
#
loop_
_entity.id
_entity.type
_entity.pdbx_description
1 polymer ?
#
loop_
_entity_poly.entity_id
_entity_poly.type
_entity_poly.pdbx_seq_one_letter_code
_entity_poly.pdbx_strand_id
1 'polypeptide(L)'
;MTFQFLGEGKWSKEADIIKLKSQFGEAQARERKDKEAWLAKAKAKPDLNPNLIEVTERVIIKEKARDLIPEIEWWDVPLLEFGACGDIAEGELKMAKITIYVEHPLPIEPPAEAAPPPPQPLKLTKTEQKKLRTQQRLAREKDGQK
;
A
#
# COMPACT_ATOMS: atom_id res chain seq x y z
N MET A 1 2.70 42.49 45.87
CA MET A 1 2.23 41.48 44.90
C MET A 1 2.87 41.78 43.55
N THR A 2 3.60 40.83 42.97
CA THR A 2 4.23 40.97 41.65
C THR A 2 3.27 40.48 40.57
N PHE A 3 2.76 41.39 39.74
CA PHE A 3 1.92 41.04 38.59
C PHE A 3 2.81 40.57 37.45
N GLN A 4 2.72 39.29 37.07
CA GLN A 4 3.41 38.75 35.90
C GLN A 4 2.48 38.81 34.70
N PHE A 5 2.86 39.61 33.70
CA PHE A 5 2.16 39.67 32.43
C PHE A 5 2.36 38.36 31.66
N LEU A 6 1.25 37.71 31.30
CA LEU A 6 1.30 36.55 30.42
C LEU A 6 1.41 37.04 28.98
N GLY A 7 2.44 36.55 28.28
CA GLY A 7 2.65 36.88 26.86
C GLY A 7 1.38 36.72 26.02
N GLU A 8 1.23 37.61 25.05
CA GLU A 8 0.05 37.70 24.19
C GLU A 8 -0.33 36.34 23.57
N GLY A 9 -1.64 36.06 23.54
CA GLY A 9 -2.20 34.87 22.87
C GLY A 9 -2.04 33.54 23.61
N LYS A 10 -1.45 33.48 24.81
CA LYS A 10 -1.41 32.23 25.61
C LYS A 10 -2.81 31.67 25.88
N TRP A 11 -3.71 32.51 26.35
CA TRP A 11 -5.09 32.10 26.67
C TRP A 11 -5.91 31.75 25.44
N SER A 12 -5.69 32.42 24.31
CA SER A 12 -6.35 32.09 23.05
C SER A 12 -5.96 30.70 22.56
N LYS A 13 -4.65 30.36 22.60
CA LYS A 13 -4.15 29.03 22.23
C LYS A 13 -4.72 27.94 23.14
N GLU A 14 -4.78 28.19 24.44
CA GLU A 14 -5.34 27.23 25.40
C GLU A 14 -6.84 27.00 25.17
N ALA A 15 -7.59 28.08 24.91
CA ALA A 15 -9.02 27.98 24.60
C ALA A 15 -9.27 27.16 23.31
N ASP A 16 -8.44 27.34 22.28
CA ASP A 16 -8.59 26.59 21.03
C ASP A 16 -8.24 25.11 21.19
N ILE A 17 -7.24 24.77 22.02
CA ILE A 17 -6.94 23.39 22.41
C ILE A 17 -8.13 22.76 23.15
N ILE A 18 -8.77 23.50 24.06
CA ILE A 18 -9.92 23.03 24.82
C ILE A 18 -11.12 22.77 23.89
N LYS A 19 -11.42 23.71 22.97
CA LYS A 19 -12.48 23.53 21.95
C LYS A 19 -12.22 22.30 21.08
N LEU A 20 -10.98 22.11 20.65
CA LEU A 20 -10.60 20.99 19.79
C LEU A 20 -10.73 19.64 20.53
N LYS A 21 -10.29 19.57 21.79
CA LYS A 21 -10.48 18.40 22.65
C LYS A 21 -11.97 18.08 22.86
N SER A 22 -12.81 19.10 23.01
CA SER A 22 -14.25 18.93 23.18
C SER A 22 -14.95 18.41 21.92
N GLN A 23 -14.49 18.80 20.72
CA GLN A 23 -15.13 18.40 19.46
C GLN A 23 -14.69 17.02 18.96
N PHE A 24 -13.41 16.67 19.13
CA PHE A 24 -12.81 15.49 18.50
C PHE A 24 -12.32 14.44 19.51
N GLY A 25 -12.48 14.69 20.81
CA GLY A 25 -11.97 13.84 21.88
C GLY A 25 -10.46 13.98 22.10
N GLU A 26 -9.97 13.43 23.21
CA GLU A 26 -8.55 13.57 23.58
C GLU A 26 -7.59 12.84 22.63
N ALA A 27 -8.00 11.69 22.09
CA ALA A 27 -7.15 10.85 21.24
C ALA A 27 -6.78 11.56 19.93
N GLN A 28 -7.76 12.12 19.22
CA GLN A 28 -7.52 12.85 17.98
C GLN A 28 -6.77 14.17 18.22
N ALA A 29 -7.00 14.83 19.36
CA ALA A 29 -6.28 16.04 19.72
C ALA A 29 -4.78 15.78 19.98
N ARG A 30 -4.43 14.64 20.61
CA ARG A 30 -3.03 14.22 20.79
C ARG A 30 -2.38 13.89 19.45
N GLU A 31 -3.03 13.06 18.63
CA GLU A 31 -2.51 12.67 17.31
C GLU A 31 -2.24 13.88 16.41
N ARG A 32 -3.13 14.89 16.43
CA ARG A 32 -2.93 16.13 15.65
C ARG A 32 -1.76 16.96 16.17
N LYS A 33 -1.61 17.07 17.49
CA LYS A 33 -0.45 17.75 18.12
C LYS A 33 0.86 17.04 17.79
N ASP A 34 0.88 15.72 17.84
CA ASP A 34 2.06 14.91 17.52
C ASP A 34 2.43 15.06 16.04
N LYS A 35 1.44 15.07 15.15
CA LYS A 35 1.64 15.37 13.71
C LYS A 35 2.19 16.78 13.49
N GLU A 36 1.64 17.78 14.16
CA GLU A 36 2.10 19.17 14.04
C GLU A 36 3.54 19.33 14.58
N ALA A 37 3.86 18.68 15.71
CA ALA A 37 5.21 18.65 16.28
C ALA A 37 6.20 17.91 15.36
N TRP A 38 5.79 16.79 14.75
CA TRP A 38 6.60 16.07 13.77
C TRP A 38 6.89 16.92 12.53
N LEU A 39 5.88 17.62 12.00
CA LEU A 39 6.03 18.56 10.88
C LEU A 39 6.90 19.76 11.25
N ALA A 40 6.78 20.30 12.47
CA ALA A 40 7.63 21.38 12.95
C ALA A 40 9.09 20.93 13.09
N LYS A 41 9.32 19.72 13.61
CA LYS A 41 10.66 19.11 13.69
C LYS A 41 11.25 18.81 12.32
N ALA A 42 10.44 18.40 11.35
CA ALA A 42 10.86 18.21 9.96
C ALA A 42 11.21 19.55 9.29
N LYS A 43 10.38 20.59 9.46
CA LYS A 43 10.66 21.95 8.95
C LYS A 43 11.87 22.61 9.60
N ALA A 44 12.16 22.30 10.87
CA ALA A 44 13.33 22.82 11.59
C ALA A 44 14.67 22.18 11.15
N LYS A 45 14.63 21.09 10.37
CA LYS A 45 15.81 20.49 9.72
C LYS A 45 15.83 20.96 8.26
N PRO A 46 16.49 22.08 7.92
CA PRO A 46 16.38 22.72 6.61
C PRO A 46 16.92 21.90 5.43
N ASP A 47 17.70 20.85 5.67
CA ASP A 47 18.40 20.09 4.62
C ASP A 47 17.78 18.74 4.26
N LEU A 48 16.61 18.38 4.81
CA LEU A 48 15.94 17.11 4.47
C LEU A 48 14.91 17.34 3.37
N ASN A 49 15.22 16.87 2.16
CA ASN A 49 14.28 16.78 1.06
C ASN A 49 13.04 15.98 1.52
N PRO A 50 11.81 16.52 1.41
CA PRO A 50 10.59 15.84 1.88
C PRO A 50 10.27 14.54 1.12
N ASN A 51 10.93 14.28 -0.02
CA ASN A 51 10.84 13.03 -0.78
C ASN A 51 11.99 12.04 -0.47
N LEU A 52 12.94 12.40 0.40
CA LEU A 52 14.01 11.50 0.82
C LEU A 52 13.47 10.56 1.90
N ILE A 53 13.01 9.39 1.45
CA ILE A 53 12.76 8.26 2.35
C ILE A 53 14.15 7.78 2.82
N GLU A 54 14.43 7.89 4.12
CA GLU A 54 15.60 7.26 4.73
C GLU A 54 15.46 5.73 4.60
N VAL A 55 15.89 5.20 3.46
CA VAL A 55 16.08 3.76 3.29
C VAL A 55 17.12 3.38 4.32
N THR A 56 16.71 2.61 5.32
CA THR A 56 17.59 2.02 6.34
C THR A 56 18.86 1.54 5.66
N GLU A 57 20.00 1.94 6.24
CA GLU A 57 21.36 1.67 5.80
C GLU A 57 21.40 0.38 4.97
N ARG A 58 21.56 0.52 3.64
CA ARG A 58 21.73 -0.64 2.76
C ARG A 58 22.85 -1.45 3.40
N VAL A 59 22.53 -2.62 3.93
CA VAL A 59 23.53 -3.55 4.43
C VAL A 59 24.54 -3.68 3.30
N ILE A 60 25.71 -3.09 3.47
CA ILE A 60 26.82 -3.25 2.54
C ILE A 60 27.19 -4.71 2.73
N ILE A 61 26.58 -5.57 1.91
CA ILE A 61 26.95 -6.97 1.81
C ILE A 61 28.43 -6.91 1.44
N LYS A 62 29.31 -7.17 2.42
CA LYS A 62 30.73 -7.39 2.18
C LYS A 62 30.79 -8.31 0.96
N GLU A 63 31.43 -7.83 -0.10
CA GLU A 63 31.59 -8.53 -1.37
C GLU A 63 31.94 -9.98 -1.04
N LYS A 64 30.96 -10.89 -1.20
CA LYS A 64 31.21 -12.32 -1.02
C LYS A 64 32.40 -12.62 -1.91
N ALA A 65 33.42 -13.28 -1.35
CA ALA A 65 34.53 -13.78 -2.14
C ALA A 65 33.94 -14.45 -3.39
N ARG A 66 34.37 -14.02 -4.57
CA ARG A 66 33.82 -14.51 -5.82
C ARG A 66 34.17 -15.99 -5.90
N ASP A 67 33.21 -16.84 -5.60
CA ASP A 67 33.32 -18.27 -5.88
C ASP A 67 33.69 -18.40 -7.36
N LEU A 68 34.58 -19.34 -7.68
CA LEU A 68 34.98 -19.58 -9.06
C LEU A 68 33.72 -19.83 -9.88
N ILE A 69 33.56 -19.12 -10.99
CA ILE A 69 32.43 -19.30 -11.90
C ILE A 69 32.49 -20.77 -12.33
N PRO A 70 31.46 -21.59 -12.02
CA PRO A 70 31.44 -22.98 -12.41
C PRO A 70 31.44 -23.09 -13.92
N GLU A 71 32.09 -24.12 -14.46
CA GLU A 71 32.14 -24.37 -15.92
C GLU A 71 30.76 -24.69 -16.50
N ILE A 72 29.82 -25.14 -15.66
CA ILE A 72 28.45 -25.46 -16.03
C ILE A 72 27.48 -24.76 -15.07
N GLU A 73 26.46 -24.11 -15.62
CA GLU A 73 25.41 -23.51 -14.83
C GLU A 73 24.48 -24.59 -14.25
N TRP A 74 24.01 -24.41 -13.02
CA TRP A 74 23.28 -25.43 -12.28
C TRP A 74 21.98 -25.91 -12.97
N TRP A 75 21.43 -25.13 -13.91
CA TRP A 75 20.25 -25.49 -14.68
C TRP A 75 20.56 -26.34 -15.92
N ASP A 76 21.81 -26.37 -16.40
CA ASP A 76 22.26 -27.21 -17.53
C ASP A 76 22.63 -28.63 -17.10
N VAL A 77 23.09 -28.80 -15.86
CA VAL A 77 23.44 -30.09 -15.23
C VAL A 77 22.41 -31.20 -15.47
N PRO A 78 21.09 -30.97 -15.32
CA PRO A 78 20.11 -32.01 -15.58
C PRO A 78 19.97 -32.39 -17.04
N LEU A 79 20.31 -31.51 -18.00
CA LEU A 79 20.11 -31.70 -19.44
C LEU A 79 21.31 -32.38 -20.11
N LEU A 80 22.53 -32.08 -19.63
CA LEU A 80 23.78 -32.64 -20.16
C LEU A 80 24.08 -34.02 -19.59
N GLU A 81 24.59 -34.92 -20.44
CA GLU A 81 25.06 -36.25 -20.06
C GLU A 81 26.52 -36.21 -19.55
N PHE A 82 27.35 -35.34 -20.13
CA PHE A 82 28.72 -35.06 -19.70
C PHE A 82 28.95 -33.58 -19.39
N GLY A 83 29.90 -33.30 -18.50
CA GLY A 83 30.08 -32.01 -17.86
C GLY A 83 30.77 -30.92 -18.69
N ALA A 84 30.65 -30.89 -20.01
CA ALA A 84 31.34 -29.91 -20.85
C ALA A 84 30.38 -29.31 -21.89
N CYS A 85 30.25 -27.99 -21.90
CA CYS A 85 29.45 -27.24 -22.86
C CYS A 85 30.21 -26.97 -24.19
N GLY A 86 31.41 -27.54 -24.35
CA GLY A 86 32.37 -27.15 -25.39
C GLY A 86 32.10 -27.75 -26.77
N ASP A 87 31.59 -28.98 -26.84
CA ASP A 87 31.40 -29.72 -28.09
C ASP A 87 30.13 -30.56 -28.02
N ILE A 88 28.96 -29.90 -28.05
CA ILE A 88 27.66 -30.58 -28.09
C ILE A 88 27.45 -31.15 -29.50
N ALA A 89 28.20 -32.19 -29.84
CA ALA A 89 28.04 -32.95 -31.08
C ALA A 89 26.85 -33.90 -30.94
N GLU A 90 25.61 -33.37 -31.02
CA GLU A 90 24.31 -34.08 -31.15
C GLU A 90 23.99 -35.25 -30.20
N GLY A 91 24.90 -35.69 -29.34
CA GLY A 91 24.84 -36.96 -28.60
C GLY A 91 25.14 -36.85 -27.10
N GLU A 92 25.33 -35.65 -26.56
CA GLU A 92 25.61 -35.43 -25.13
C GLU A 92 24.39 -34.93 -24.33
N LEU A 93 23.19 -34.94 -24.91
CA LEU A 93 21.96 -34.53 -24.25
C LEU A 93 21.19 -35.74 -23.74
N LYS A 94 20.68 -35.62 -22.50
CA LYS A 94 19.79 -36.62 -21.88
C LYS A 94 18.42 -36.59 -22.53
N MET A 95 18.27 -37.29 -23.66
CA MET A 95 17.02 -37.40 -24.41
C MET A 95 15.84 -37.93 -23.57
N ALA A 96 16.11 -38.66 -22.48
CA ALA A 96 15.08 -39.10 -21.53
C ALA A 96 14.37 -37.94 -20.80
N LYS A 97 15.00 -36.77 -20.68
CA LYS A 97 14.44 -35.58 -20.02
C LYS A 97 13.86 -34.55 -20.99
N ILE A 98 14.28 -34.58 -22.25
CA ILE A 98 13.79 -33.65 -23.27
C ILE A 98 12.56 -34.28 -23.92
N THR A 99 11.40 -33.69 -23.65
CA THR A 99 10.14 -34.13 -24.25
C THR A 99 9.54 -33.01 -25.10
N ILE A 100 8.64 -33.37 -26.01
CA ILE A 100 7.91 -32.40 -26.86
C ILE A 100 6.85 -31.59 -26.08
N TYR A 101 6.63 -31.91 -24.81
CA TYR A 101 5.59 -31.33 -24.00
C TYR A 101 6.11 -30.15 -23.19
N VAL A 102 5.29 -29.10 -23.09
CA VAL A 102 5.58 -27.92 -22.28
C VAL A 102 4.77 -28.01 -20.98
N GLU A 103 5.47 -28.05 -19.86
CA GLU A 103 4.84 -28.02 -18.54
C GLU A 103 4.27 -26.62 -18.26
N HIS A 104 3.06 -26.57 -17.70
CA HIS A 104 2.42 -25.33 -17.25
C HIS A 104 2.58 -25.25 -15.73
N PRO A 105 3.30 -24.25 -15.19
CA PRO A 105 3.47 -24.13 -13.75
C PRO A 105 2.13 -23.94 -13.05
N LEU A 106 2.04 -24.42 -11.81
CA LEU A 106 0.82 -24.25 -11.01
C LEU A 106 0.52 -22.75 -10.83
N PRO A 107 -0.71 -22.30 -11.13
CA PRO A 107 -1.11 -20.94 -10.84
C PRO A 107 -0.95 -20.66 -9.34
N ILE A 108 -0.09 -19.72 -8.99
CA ILE A 108 0.09 -19.28 -7.60
C ILE A 108 -1.10 -18.39 -7.24
N GLU A 109 -1.80 -18.73 -6.17
CA GLU A 109 -2.85 -17.88 -5.65
C GLU A 109 -2.27 -16.54 -5.18
N PRO A 110 -2.95 -15.41 -5.44
CA PRO A 110 -2.47 -14.12 -4.97
C PRO A 110 -2.27 -14.16 -3.44
N PRO A 111 -1.20 -13.55 -2.90
CA PRO A 111 -0.87 -13.63 -1.47
C PRO A 111 -1.94 -13.08 -0.53
N ALA A 112 -2.84 -12.24 -1.04
CA ALA A 112 -3.97 -11.69 -0.32
C ALA A 112 -5.25 -12.00 -1.09
N GLU A 113 -6.26 -12.46 -0.36
CA GLU A 113 -7.63 -12.51 -0.85
C GLU A 113 -8.00 -11.11 -1.34
N ALA A 114 -8.36 -10.99 -2.61
CA ALA A 114 -8.73 -9.70 -3.18
C ALA A 114 -9.86 -9.11 -2.32
N ALA A 115 -9.71 -7.85 -1.90
CA ALA A 115 -10.78 -7.17 -1.18
C ALA A 115 -12.09 -7.34 -1.94
N PRO A 116 -13.21 -7.66 -1.27
CA PRO A 116 -14.47 -7.90 -1.94
C PRO A 116 -14.77 -6.72 -2.87
N PRO A 117 -15.11 -6.98 -4.14
CA PRO A 117 -15.33 -5.90 -5.09
C PRO A 117 -16.39 -4.95 -4.54
N PRO A 118 -16.22 -3.63 -4.74
CA PRO A 118 -17.20 -2.67 -4.25
C PRO A 118 -18.58 -3.03 -4.80
N PRO A 119 -19.66 -2.89 -4.00
CA PRO A 119 -20.99 -3.30 -4.41
C PRO A 119 -21.38 -2.57 -5.70
N GLN A 120 -21.79 -3.34 -6.71
CA GLN A 120 -22.16 -2.78 -8.00
C GLN A 120 -23.42 -1.90 -7.85
N PRO A 121 -23.41 -0.64 -8.31
CA PRO A 121 -24.58 0.22 -8.22
C PRO A 121 -25.70 -0.31 -9.11
N LEU A 122 -26.81 -0.74 -8.49
CA LEU A 122 -28.02 -1.16 -9.18
C LEU A 122 -28.72 0.05 -9.79
N LYS A 123 -28.65 0.18 -11.12
CA LYS A 123 -29.36 1.22 -11.86
C LYS A 123 -30.79 0.78 -12.09
N LEU A 124 -31.75 1.57 -11.61
CA LEU A 124 -33.16 1.37 -11.93
C LEU A 124 -33.42 1.71 -13.40
N THR A 125 -34.31 0.96 -14.04
CA THR A 125 -34.79 1.27 -15.40
C THR A 125 -35.63 2.56 -15.39
N LYS A 126 -35.80 3.21 -16.55
CA LYS A 126 -36.59 4.46 -16.66
C LYS A 126 -38.04 4.29 -16.18
N THR A 127 -38.63 3.12 -16.40
CA THR A 127 -39.99 2.78 -15.96
C THR A 127 -40.07 2.62 -14.43
N GLU A 128 -39.09 1.96 -13.82
CA GLU A 128 -38.99 1.81 -12.36
C GLU A 128 -38.72 3.15 -11.68
N GLN A 129 -37.83 3.98 -12.24
CA GLN A 129 -37.59 5.34 -11.75
C GLN A 129 -38.86 6.19 -11.80
N LYS A 130 -39.62 6.12 -12.92
CA LYS A 130 -40.90 6.81 -13.05
C LYS A 130 -41.93 6.31 -12.04
N LYS A 131 -41.95 5.01 -11.78
CA LYS A 131 -42.81 4.38 -10.76
C LYS A 131 -42.46 4.87 -9.36
N LEU A 132 -41.18 4.84 -9.00
CA LEU A 132 -40.66 5.30 -7.71
C LEU A 132 -41.00 6.79 -7.48
N ARG A 133 -40.77 7.64 -8.49
CA ARG A 133 -41.12 9.06 -8.42
C ARG A 133 -42.62 9.28 -8.19
N THR A 134 -43.46 8.51 -8.89
CA THR A 134 -44.92 8.63 -8.76
C THR A 134 -45.38 8.20 -7.36
N GLN A 135 -44.83 7.09 -6.83
CA GLN A 135 -45.13 6.63 -5.48
C GLN A 135 -44.69 7.64 -4.41
N GLN A 136 -43.49 8.21 -4.54
CA GLN A 136 -42.99 9.24 -3.64
C GLN A 136 -43.88 10.50 -3.66
N ARG A 137 -44.38 10.91 -4.83
CA ARG A 137 -45.31 12.06 -4.93
C ARG A 137 -46.63 11.78 -4.21
N LEU A 138 -47.24 10.62 -4.48
CA LEU A 138 -48.50 10.21 -3.84
C LEU A 138 -48.37 10.08 -2.31
N ALA A 139 -47.23 9.57 -1.82
CA ALA A 139 -46.96 9.48 -0.38
C ALA A 139 -46.91 10.87 0.27
N ARG A 140 -46.17 11.82 -0.33
CA ARG A 140 -46.10 13.21 0.17
C ARG A 140 -47.46 13.90 0.16
N GLU A 141 -48.26 13.68 -0.88
CA GLU A 141 -49.62 14.23 -0.97
C GLU A 141 -50.53 13.66 0.13
N LYS A 142 -50.41 12.36 0.43
CA LYS A 142 -51.16 11.73 1.52
C LYS A 142 -50.72 12.21 2.91
N ASP A 143 -49.42 12.40 3.13
CA ASP A 143 -48.89 12.87 4.41
C ASP A 143 -49.26 14.34 4.66
N GLY A 144 -49.35 15.17 3.62
CA GLY A 144 -49.78 16.57 3.72
C GLY A 144 -51.30 16.80 3.80
N GLN A 145 -52.11 15.76 3.56
CA GLN A 145 -53.57 15.79 3.75
C GLN A 145 -54.01 15.32 5.14
N LYS A 146 -53.07 14.89 5.99
CA LYS A 146 -53.28 14.68 7.43
C LYS A 146 -53.05 15.98 8.20
#